data_AF-A0A2D6E128-F1
#
_entry.id   AF-A0A2D6E128-F1
#
_cell.length_a   1.000
_cell.length_b   1.000
_cell.length_c   1.000
_cell.angle_alpha   90.00
_cell.angle_beta   90.00
_cell.angle_gamma   90.00
#
_symmetry.space_group_name_H-M   'P 1'
#
loop_
_entity.id
_entity.type
_entity.pdbx_description
1 polymer ?
#
loop_
_entity_poly.entity_id
_entity_poly.type
_entity_poly.pdbx_seq_one_letter_code
_entity_poly.pdbx_strand_id
1 'polypeptide(L)'
;MNEIQTDHFLKTMLQRDVQFVVGNKVIKEGKIIVFNIKDFYISFILHTKKNQNKTYEIPLPFNIYQNDTTLFFDYTLDRVHRKSAVTKHLINCISKSIGKKSKLFDSMMTIRVNDGSNK
;
A
#
# COMPACT_ATOMS: atom_id res chain seq x y z
N MET A 1 -7.29 13.20 -3.59
CA MET A 1 -6.31 12.44 -4.40
C MET A 1 -6.86 12.40 -5.82
N ASN A 2 -6.10 12.86 -6.81
CA ASN A 2 -6.53 12.77 -8.21
C ASN A 2 -6.15 11.38 -8.74
N GLU A 3 -7.09 10.63 -9.31
CA GLU A 3 -6.86 9.27 -9.84
C GLU A 3 -5.70 9.22 -10.85
N ILE A 4 -5.56 10.28 -11.66
CA ILE A 4 -4.49 10.48 -12.64
C ILE A 4 -3.09 10.40 -11.99
N GLN A 5 -2.94 10.93 -10.77
CA GLN A 5 -1.66 10.94 -10.07
C GLN A 5 -1.30 9.56 -9.52
N THR A 6 -2.30 8.82 -9.02
CA THR A 6 -2.12 7.44 -8.53
C THR A 6 -1.73 6.49 -9.66
N ASP A 7 -2.41 6.57 -10.80
CA ASP A 7 -2.09 5.78 -11.99
C ASP A 7 -0.64 6.02 -12.46
N HIS A 8 -0.21 7.28 -12.52
CA HIS A 8 1.16 7.64 -12.89
C HIS A 8 2.18 6.97 -11.97
N PHE A 9 2.01 7.08 -10.64
CA PHE A 9 2.93 6.47 -9.69
C PHE A 9 2.98 4.95 -9.80
N LEU A 10 1.82 4.30 -9.91
CA LEU A 10 1.75 2.83 -10.02
C LEU A 10 2.37 2.31 -11.31
N LYS A 11 2.24 3.05 -12.42
CA LYS A 11 2.89 2.73 -13.70
C LYS A 11 4.42 2.68 -13.58
N THR A 12 5.03 3.49 -12.72
CA THR A 12 6.49 3.45 -12.50
C THR A 12 6.99 2.12 -11.93
N MET A 13 6.09 1.33 -11.32
CA MET A 13 6.40 0.05 -10.68
C MET A 13 6.04 -1.18 -11.53
N LEU A 14 5.39 -0.98 -12.69
CA LEU A 14 5.04 -2.08 -13.59
C LEU A 14 6.28 -2.80 -14.12
N GLN A 15 6.18 -4.12 -14.26
CA GLN A 15 7.20 -5.04 -14.77
C GLN A 15 8.50 -5.08 -13.95
N ARG A 16 8.55 -4.40 -12.79
CA ARG A 16 9.67 -4.42 -11.86
C ARG A 16 9.48 -5.46 -10.78
N ASP A 17 10.58 -6.06 -10.34
CA ASP A 17 10.63 -6.88 -9.13
C ASP A 17 10.55 -5.96 -7.91
N VAL A 18 9.55 -6.20 -7.05
CA VAL A 18 9.24 -5.30 -5.94
C VAL A 18 8.95 -6.07 -4.65
N GLN A 19 9.08 -5.36 -3.54
CA GLN A 19 8.66 -5.82 -2.22
C GLN A 19 7.60 -4.89 -1.65
N PHE A 20 6.54 -5.50 -1.14
CA PHE A 20 5.48 -4.79 -0.43
C PHE A 20 5.79 -4.93 1.06
N VAL A 21 5.94 -3.81 1.74
CA VAL A 21 6.40 -3.75 3.14
C VAL A 21 5.41 -2.97 3.97
N VAL A 22 5.06 -3.49 5.15
CA VAL A 22 4.26 -2.77 6.15
C VAL A 22 5.04 -2.79 7.46
N GLY A 23 5.35 -1.61 7.99
CA GLY A 23 6.33 -1.49 9.07
C GLY A 23 7.67 -2.06 8.63
N ASN A 24 8.17 -3.08 9.35
CA ASN A 24 9.43 -3.75 9.02
C ASN A 24 9.26 -5.12 8.35
N LYS A 25 8.03 -5.47 7.93
CA LYS A 25 7.72 -6.81 7.42
C LYS A 25 7.38 -6.79 5.94
N VAL A 26 8.12 -7.59 5.17
CA VAL A 26 7.73 -7.92 3.78
C VAL A 26 6.47 -8.78 3.83
N ILE A 27 5.40 -8.30 3.22
CA ILE A 27 4.11 -8.98 3.17
C ILE A 27 3.87 -9.69 1.84
N LYS A 28 4.48 -9.18 0.75
CA LYS A 28 4.48 -9.77 -0.60
C LYS A 28 5.76 -9.38 -1.32
N GLU A 29 6.18 -10.22 -2.26
CA GLU A 29 7.27 -9.96 -3.19
C GLU A 29 6.98 -10.61 -4.55
N GLY A 30 7.52 -10.02 -5.61
CA GLY A 30 7.39 -10.51 -6.98
C GLY A 30 7.42 -9.38 -7.98
N LYS A 31 7.20 -9.71 -9.25
CA LYS A 31 7.12 -8.75 -10.34
C LYS A 31 5.68 -8.28 -10.53
N ILE A 32 5.42 -6.97 -10.51
CA ILE A 32 4.08 -6.45 -10.83
C ILE A 32 3.86 -6.61 -12.34
N ILE A 33 2.87 -7.42 -12.73
CA ILE A 33 2.52 -7.60 -14.14
C ILE A 33 1.54 -6.52 -14.59
N VAL A 34 0.49 -6.32 -13.81
CA VAL A 34 -0.54 -5.32 -14.04
C VAL A 34 -1.16 -4.92 -12.69
N PHE A 35 -1.72 -3.73 -12.64
CA PHE A 35 -2.57 -3.29 -11.54
C PHE A 35 -3.91 -2.80 -12.09
N ASN A 36 -4.94 -2.83 -11.25
CA ASN A 36 -6.23 -2.23 -11.52
C ASN A 36 -6.70 -1.43 -10.30
N ILE A 37 -7.32 -0.28 -10.53
CA ILE A 37 -7.99 0.49 -9.49
C ILE A 37 -9.48 0.36 -9.77
N LYS A 38 -10.23 -0.19 -8.82
CA LYS A 38 -11.68 -0.32 -8.94
C LYS A 38 -12.34 -0.08 -7.59
N ASP A 39 -13.41 0.72 -7.61
CA ASP A 39 -14.18 1.11 -6.44
C ASP A 39 -13.26 1.75 -5.36
N PHE A 40 -12.95 1.01 -4.30
CA PHE A 40 -12.11 1.45 -3.18
C PHE A 40 -10.84 0.61 -3.01
N TYR A 41 -10.42 -0.12 -4.04
CA TYR A 41 -9.31 -1.06 -3.97
C TYR A 41 -8.33 -0.92 -5.14
N ILE A 42 -7.06 -1.19 -4.85
CA ILE A 42 -6.01 -1.41 -5.83
C ILE A 42 -5.67 -2.91 -5.82
N SER A 43 -5.80 -3.54 -6.98
CA SER A 43 -5.52 -4.96 -7.20
C SER A 43 -4.23 -5.11 -7.99
N PHE A 44 -3.23 -5.80 -7.43
CA PHE A 44 -1.94 -6.08 -8.07
C PHE A 44 -1.87 -7.53 -8.48
N ILE A 45 -1.56 -7.80 -9.74
CA ILE A 45 -1.19 -9.15 -10.20
C ILE A 45 0.33 -9.26 -10.12
N LEU A 46 0.81 -10.06 -9.17
CA LEU A 46 2.22 -10.31 -8.92
C LEU A 46 2.64 -11.65 -9.51
N HIS A 47 3.69 -11.66 -10.34
CA HIS A 47 4.40 -12.88 -10.71
C HIS A 47 5.45 -13.19 -9.65
N THR A 48 5.26 -14.29 -8.93
CA THR A 48 6.11 -14.67 -7.79
C THR A 48 7.29 -15.53 -8.22
N LYS A 49 8.34 -15.60 -7.40
CA LYS A 49 9.53 -16.47 -7.63
C LYS A 49 9.20 -17.96 -7.80
N LYS A 50 8.01 -18.40 -7.41
CA LYS A 50 7.52 -19.78 -7.61
C LYS A 50 6.81 -19.98 -8.96
N ASN A 51 7.02 -19.07 -9.93
CA ASN A 51 6.34 -19.03 -11.24
C ASN A 51 4.80 -19.05 -11.14
N GLN A 52 4.24 -18.44 -10.09
CA GLN A 52 2.79 -18.31 -9.90
C GLN A 52 2.37 -16.84 -9.98
N ASN A 53 1.25 -16.59 -10.66
CA ASN A 53 0.57 -15.31 -10.59
C ASN A 53 -0.35 -15.28 -9.37
N LYS A 54 -0.20 -14.26 -8.53
CA LYS A 54 -1.05 -14.05 -7.37
C LYS A 54 -1.61 -12.64 -7.36
N THR A 55 -2.91 -12.55 -7.16
CA THR A 55 -3.58 -11.27 -6.92
C THR A 55 -3.36 -10.84 -5.48
N TYR A 56 -3.00 -9.59 -5.28
CA TYR A 56 -2.91 -8.96 -3.98
C TYR A 56 -3.67 -7.64 -4.00
N GLU A 57 -4.67 -7.54 -3.12
CA GLU A 57 -5.56 -6.38 -3.05
C GLU A 57 -5.31 -5.59 -1.78
N ILE A 58 -5.30 -4.27 -1.94
CA ILE A 58 -5.23 -3.30 -0.85
C ILE A 58 -6.36 -2.28 -1.01
N PRO A 59 -6.92 -1.75 0.09
CA PRO A 59 -7.79 -0.59 0.01
C PRO A 59 -7.02 0.63 -0.52
N LEU A 60 -7.72 1.56 -1.15
CA LEU A 60 -7.16 2.86 -1.52
C LEU A 60 -6.63 3.56 -0.26
N PRO A 61 -5.37 4.02 -0.26
CA PRO A 61 -4.80 4.77 0.85
C PRO A 61 -5.34 6.21 0.91
N PHE A 62 -5.15 6.88 2.05
CA PHE A 62 -5.51 8.29 2.18
C PHE A 62 -4.59 9.20 1.37
N ASN A 63 -3.33 8.79 1.20
CA ASN A 63 -2.38 9.48 0.35
C ASN A 63 -1.39 8.51 -0.32
N ILE A 64 -0.89 8.88 -1.50
CA ILE A 64 0.18 8.18 -2.21
C ILE A 64 1.22 9.22 -2.61
N TYR A 65 2.47 8.91 -2.35
CA TYR A 65 3.60 9.72 -2.75
C TYR A 65 4.80 8.83 -3.03
N GLN A 66 5.74 9.33 -3.83
CA GLN A 66 6.87 8.56 -4.33
C GLN A 66 8.17 9.29 -4.03
N ASN A 67 9.21 8.54 -3.70
CA ASN A 67 10.60 8.95 -3.88
C ASN A 67 11.24 8.10 -4.99
N ASP A 68 12.52 8.29 -5.28
CA ASP A 68 13.20 7.69 -6.45
C ASP A 68 12.96 6.18 -6.63
N THR A 69 12.89 5.40 -5.54
CA THR A 69 12.80 3.93 -5.58
C THR A 69 11.59 3.35 -4.85
N THR A 70 10.85 4.16 -4.11
CA THR A 70 9.82 3.71 -3.19
C THR A 70 8.53 4.49 -3.37
N LEU A 71 7.44 3.75 -3.52
CA LEU A 71 6.08 4.26 -3.51
C LEU A 71 5.47 4.05 -2.12
N PHE A 72 4.95 5.11 -1.53
CA PHE A 72 4.38 5.13 -0.18
C PHE A 72 2.86 5.20 -0.27
N PHE A 73 2.21 4.36 0.54
CA PHE A 73 0.76 4.25 0.68
C PHE A 73 0.42 4.57 2.14
N ASP A 74 -0.07 5.78 2.35
CA ASP A 74 -0.33 6.35 3.67
C ASP A 74 -1.74 5.99 4.15
N TYR A 75 -1.82 5.12 5.14
CA TYR A 75 -3.05 4.74 5.84
C TYR A 75 -3.10 5.30 7.26
N THR A 76 -2.27 6.30 7.60
CA THR A 76 -2.25 6.89 8.94
C THR A 76 -3.51 7.69 9.22
N LEU A 77 -4.06 7.51 10.42
CA LEU A 77 -5.31 8.16 10.81
C LEU A 77 -5.17 9.66 11.00
N ASP A 78 -3.95 10.15 11.21
CA ASP A 78 -3.63 11.58 11.29
C ASP A 78 -4.12 12.36 10.06
N ARG A 79 -4.18 11.70 8.89
CA ARG A 79 -4.72 12.26 7.64
C ARG A 79 -6.24 12.39 7.65
N VAL A 80 -6.94 11.52 8.37
CA VAL A 80 -8.40 11.47 8.42
C VAL A 80 -8.95 12.47 9.44
N HIS A 81 -8.39 12.48 10.65
CA HIS A 81 -8.95 13.28 11.74
C HIS A 81 -8.51 14.74 11.75
N ARG A 82 -7.64 15.19 10.82
CA ARG A 82 -7.20 16.60 10.68
C ARG A 82 -6.82 17.27 12.01
N LYS A 83 -6.14 16.54 12.91
CA LYS A 83 -5.78 16.97 14.28
C LYS A 83 -6.95 17.23 15.26
N SER A 84 -8.19 16.87 14.93
CA SER A 84 -9.31 16.88 15.88
C SER A 84 -9.14 15.82 16.97
N ALA A 85 -9.00 16.27 18.21
CA ALA A 85 -8.88 15.39 19.38
C ALA A 85 -10.14 14.51 19.58
N VAL A 86 -11.33 15.08 19.33
CA VAL A 86 -12.61 14.37 19.44
C VAL A 86 -12.69 13.24 18.42
N THR A 87 -12.38 13.53 17.16
CA THR A 87 -12.42 12.53 16.08
C THR A 87 -11.38 11.44 16.32
N LYS A 88 -10.17 11.80 16.77
CA LYS A 88 -9.14 10.82 17.15
C LYS A 88 -9.62 9.92 18.29
N HIS A 89 -10.26 10.48 19.30
CA HIS A 89 -10.82 9.72 20.42
C HIS A 89 -11.90 8.73 19.95
N LEU A 90 -12.84 9.18 19.12
CA LEU A 90 -13.90 8.32 18.57
C LEU A 90 -13.34 7.18 17.72
N ILE A 91 -12.39 7.46 16.82
CA ILE A 91 -11.73 6.42 16.01
C ILE A 91 -11.03 5.41 16.92
N ASN A 92 -10.34 5.88 17.97
CA ASN A 92 -9.70 4.99 18.93
C ASN A 92 -10.70 4.09 19.65
N CYS A 93 -11.83 4.64 20.11
CA CYS A 93 -12.90 3.86 20.75
C CYS A 93 -13.48 2.80 19.81
N ILE A 94 -13.85 3.18 18.59
CA ILE A 94 -14.36 2.25 17.57
C ILE A 94 -13.31 1.18 17.22
N SER A 95 -12.04 1.58 17.09
CA SER A 95 -10.98 0.63 16.75
C SER A 95 -10.74 -0.42 17.83
N LYS A 96 -11.03 -0.10 19.11
CA LYS A 96 -10.91 -1.05 20.23
C LYS A 96 -12.05 -2.06 20.26
N SER A 97 -13.25 -1.68 19.80
CA SER A 97 -14.39 -2.59 19.70
C SER A 97 -14.34 -3.50 18.47
N ILE A 98 -13.50 -3.20 17.50
CA ILE A 98 -13.25 -4.06 16.34
C ILE A 98 -12.23 -5.12 16.71
N GLY A 99 -12.50 -6.38 16.36
CA GLY A 99 -11.59 -7.51 16.61
C GLY A 99 -10.26 -7.42 15.86
N LYS A 100 -9.99 -8.33 14.92
CA LYS A 100 -8.72 -8.31 14.19
C LYS A 100 -8.68 -7.17 13.18
N LYS A 101 -7.81 -6.19 13.42
CA LYS A 101 -7.58 -5.06 12.50
C LYS A 101 -6.85 -5.51 11.24
N SER A 102 -7.08 -4.78 10.14
CA SER A 102 -6.25 -4.88 8.94
C SER A 102 -4.79 -4.58 9.29
N LYS A 103 -3.86 -5.27 8.63
CA LYS A 103 -2.43 -4.96 8.75
C LYS A 103 -2.11 -3.53 8.29
N LEU A 104 -2.98 -2.93 7.49
CA LEU A 104 -2.82 -1.59 6.95
C LEU A 104 -3.43 -0.50 7.85
N PHE A 105 -4.17 -0.86 8.91
CA PHE A 105 -4.80 0.13 9.80
C PHE A 105 -3.74 0.98 10.50
N ASP A 106 -3.87 2.30 10.37
CA ASP A 106 -2.97 3.30 10.97
C ASP A 106 -1.49 3.01 10.70
N SER A 107 -1.17 2.76 9.43
CA SER A 107 0.16 2.31 9.02
C SER A 107 0.63 2.96 7.73
N MET A 108 1.91 2.77 7.42
CA MET A 108 2.50 3.10 6.13
C MET A 108 2.88 1.81 5.43
N MET A 109 2.32 1.58 4.24
CA MET A 109 2.80 0.53 3.35
C MET A 109 3.72 1.14 2.30
N THR A 110 4.76 0.41 1.93
CA THR A 110 5.65 0.80 0.84
C THR A 110 5.73 -0.30 -0.22
N ILE A 111 5.85 0.12 -1.47
CA ILE A 111 6.31 -0.73 -2.57
C ILE A 111 7.67 -0.18 -2.96
N ARG A 112 8.71 -0.99 -2.78
CA ARG A 112 10.07 -0.63 -3.16
C ARG A 112 10.57 -1.57 -4.25
N VAL A 113 11.31 -1.02 -5.21
CA VAL A 113 12.00 -1.84 -6.21
C VAL A 113 13.05 -2.69 -5.49
N ASN A 114 13.01 -3.98 -5.76
CA ASN A 114 14.07 -4.88 -5.34
C ASN A 114 15.15 -4.80 -6.41
N ASP A 115 15.90 -3.69 -6.40
CA ASP A 115 17.14 -3.62 -7.15
C ASP A 115 18.00 -4.73 -6.58
N GLY A 116 18.20 -5.79 -7.35
CA GLY A 116 19.12 -6.83 -6.98
C GLY A 116 20.47 -6.15 -6.80
N SER A 117 20.82 -5.82 -5.56
CA SER A 117 22.19 -5.54 -5.16
C SER A 117 22.97 -6.75 -5.63
N ASN A 118 23.62 -6.56 -6.78
CA ASN A 118 24.42 -7.52 -7.48
C ASN A 118 25.45 -8.11 -6.53
N LYS A 119 25.59 -9.44 -6.63
CA LYS A 119 26.83 -10.22 -6.56
C LYS A 119 27.82 -9.88 -5.44
#